data_AF-A0AA46P7L1-F1
#
_entry.id   AF-A0AA46P7L1-F1
#
_cell.length_a   1.000
_cell.length_b   1.000
_cell.length_c   1.000
_cell.angle_alpha   90.00
_cell.angle_beta   90.00
_cell.angle_gamma   90.00
#
_symmetry.space_group_name_H-M   'P 1'
#
loop_
_entity.id
_entity.type
_entity.pdbx_description
1 polymer ?
#
loop_
_entity_poly.entity_id
_entity_poly.type
_entity_poly.pdbx_seq_one_letter_code
_entity_poly.pdbx_strand_id
1 'polypeptide(L)' 'MSEILCCSWCGELSIFERTVYLENKPICPECQKKKKEPALKIDKNG' A
#
# COMPACT_ATOMS: atom_id res chain seq x y z
N MET A 1 -0.97 21.20 8.07
CA MET A 1 0.38 20.66 7.80
C MET A 1 0.18 19.17 7.59
N SER A 2 0.36 18.65 6.38
CA SER A 2 0.20 17.21 6.17
C SER A 2 1.46 16.50 6.65
N GLU A 3 1.29 15.55 7.57
CA GLU A 3 2.39 14.71 8.04
C GLU A 3 2.84 13.76 6.93
N ILE A 4 4.14 13.56 6.77
CA ILE A 4 4.71 12.62 5.80
C ILE A 4 5.19 11.39 6.56
N LEU A 5 4.75 10.21 6.15
CA LEU A 5 5.12 8.92 6.72
C LEU A 5 5.95 8.12 5.73
N CYS A 6 6.89 7.34 6.25
CA CYS A 6 7.65 6.39 5.45
C CYS A 6 6.93 5.05 5.39
N CYS A 7 6.71 4.52 4.19
CA CYS A 7 6.12 3.21 3.99
C CYS A 7 7.04 2.11 4.52
N SER A 8 6.51 1.25 5.39
CA SER A 8 7.26 0.13 5.97
C SER A 8 7.55 -1.02 5.00
N TRP A 9 6.97 -1.01 3.79
CA TRP A 9 7.21 -2.05 2.78
C TRP A 9 8.16 -1.62 1.67
N CYS A 10 7.97 -0.43 1.10
CA CYS A 10 8.80 0.05 -0.02
C CYS A 10 9.77 1.17 0.39
N GLY A 11 9.65 1.75 1.59
CA GLY A 11 10.46 2.88 2.02
C GLY A 11 10.10 4.21 1.36
N GLU A 12 9.04 4.28 0.55
CA GLU A 12 8.60 5.54 -0.05
C GLU A 12 7.93 6.46 0.98
N LEU A 13 8.14 7.76 0.81
CA LEU A 13 7.44 8.79 1.56
C LEU A 13 6.01 8.92 1.02
N SER A 14 5.03 8.83 1.92
CA SER A 14 3.62 8.98 1.63
C SER A 14 2.98 9.97 2.59
N ILE A 15 1.90 10.62 2.15
CA ILE A 15 1.17 11.56 3.00
C ILE A 15 0.37 10.74 4.02
N PHE A 16 0.46 11.08 5.31
CA PHE A 16 -0.24 10.41 6.42
C PHE A 16 -1.71 10.17 6.09
N GLU A 17 -2.40 11.18 5.57
CA GLU A 17 -3.82 11.13 5.19
C GLU A 17 -4.15 10.06 4.15
N ARG A 18 -3.17 9.60 3.37
CA ARG A 18 -3.29 8.55 2.35
C ARG A 18 -2.61 7.24 2.74
N THR A 19 -1.94 7.21 3.89
CA THR A 19 -1.18 6.07 4.37
C THR A 19 -2.09 5.21 5.25
N VAL A 20 -2.07 3.89 5.04
CA VAL A 20 -2.88 2.95 5.83
C VAL A 20 -1.99 2.27 6.84
N TYR A 21 -2.46 2.12 8.07
CA TYR A 21 -1.74 1.37 9.10
C TYR A 21 -2.16 -0.10 9.06
N LEU A 22 -1.22 -0.98 8.74
CA LEU A 22 -1.39 -2.43 8.84
C LEU A 22 -0.53 -2.93 10.00
N GLU A 23 -1.13 -3.52 11.04
CA GLU A 23 -0.40 -4.01 12.22
C GLU A 23 0.49 -2.91 12.87
N ASN A 24 -0.04 -1.68 12.97
CA ASN A 24 0.70 -0.48 13.41
C ASN A 24 1.87 -0.03 12.51
N LYS A 25 2.01 -0.60 11.31
CA LYS A 25 3.03 -0.17 10.34
C LYS A 25 2.39 0.68 9.24
N PRO A 26 2.91 1.89 8.96
CA PRO A 26 2.41 2.74 7.88
C PRO A 26 2.75 2.13 6.52
N ILE A 27 1.74 1.92 5.68
CA ILE A 27 1.85 1.36 4.33
C ILE A 27 1.29 2.36 3.31
N CYS A 28 2.05 2.64 2.27
CA CYS A 28 1.60 3.52 1.19
C CYS A 28 0.42 2.91 0.40
N PRO A 29 -0.43 3.73 -0.23
CA PRO A 29 -1.61 3.25 -0.95
C PRO A 29 -1.24 2.32 -2.12
N GLU A 30 -0.06 2.47 -2.72
CA GLU A 30 0.42 1.59 -3.78
C GLU A 30 0.74 0.18 -3.28
N CYS A 31 1.45 0.06 -2.14
CA CYS A 31 1.67 -1.21 -1.49
C CYS A 31 0.35 -1.85 -1.01
N GLN A 32 -0.58 -1.03 -0.53
CA GLN A 32 -1.92 -1.48 -0.17
C GLN A 32 -2.67 -2.07 -1.38
N LYS A 33 -2.66 -1.38 -2.54
CA LYS A 33 -3.26 -1.90 -3.78
C LYS A 33 -2.66 -3.24 -4.18
N LYS A 34 -1.34 -3.36 -4.16
CA LYS A 34 -0.64 -4.62 -4.47
C LYS A 34 -1.06 -5.79 -3.57
N LYS A 35 -1.36 -5.55 -2.28
CA LYS A 35 -1.87 -6.61 -1.38
C LYS A 35 -3.37 -6.86 -1.53
N LYS A 36 -4.13 -5.82 -1.88
CA LYS A 36 -5.57 -5.90 -2.18
C LYS A 36 -5.88 -6.45 -3.58
N GLU A 37 -4.88 -6.79 -4.38
CA GLU A 37 -5.04 -7.70 -5.50
C GLU A 37 -4.78 -9.15 -5.01
N PRO A 38 -5.73 -9.83 -4.35
CA PRO A 38 -5.68 -11.27 -4.27
C PRO A 38 -5.93 -11.78 -5.69
N ALA A 39 -4.89 -12.30 -6.33
CA ALA A 39 -5.02 -13.33 -7.35
C ALA A 39 -6.13 -13.13 -8.42
N LEU A 40 -6.37 -11.89 -8.88
CA LEU A 40 -7.21 -11.64 -10.07
C LEU A 40 -6.41 -11.83 -11.37
N LYS A 41 -5.28 -12.55 -11.30
CA LYS A 41 -4.75 -13.34 -12.40
C LYS A 41 -5.41 -14.71 -12.37
N ILE A 42 -6.72 -14.74 -12.62
CA ILE A 42 -7.31 -15.93 -13.23
C ILE A 42 -6.76 -15.90 -14.65
N ASP A 43 -5.91 -16.88 -14.98
CA ASP A 43 -5.49 -17.20 -16.33
C ASP A 43 -6.62 -16.93 -17.32
N LYS A 44 -6.49 -15.90 -18.16
CA LYS A 44 -7.16 -15.88 -19.45
C LYS A 44 -6.44 -16.89 -20.34
N ASN A 45 -6.73 -18.18 -20.12
CA ASN A 45 -6.63 -19.15 -21.19
C ASN A 45 -7.89 -18.95 -22.04
N GLY A 46 -7.68 -18.48 -23.28
CA GLY A 46 -8.70 -18.29 -24.31
C GLY A 46 -7.99 -18.08 -25.63
#